data_AF-A0A2E0ID58-F1
#
_entry.id   AF-A0A2E0ID58-F1
#
_cell.length_a   1.000
_cell.length_b   1.000
_cell.length_c   1.000
_cell.angle_alpha   90.00
_cell.angle_beta   90.00
_cell.angle_gamma   90.00
#
_symmetry.space_group_name_H-M   'P 1'
#
loop_
_entity.id
_entity.type
_entity.pdbx_description
1 polymer ?
#
loop_
_entity_poly.entity_id
_entity_poly.type
_entity_poly.pdbx_seq_one_letter_code
_entity_poly.pdbx_strand_id
1 'polypeptide(L)'
;MMNKLLKLLLPFVLFSSHLAASDDIKPSRAILESNVGEMEVEMRLMDDGSWKLTSLLDGGSIVKREEFETFELINNQIKPLTYRFNQRILFRRYKASADFDWDKNEVTFTEDKDNGIVGLSQDVLGPSSASLQL
;
A
#
# COMPACT_ATOMS: atom_id res chain seq x y z
N MET A 1 -13.62 57.51 -43.49
CA MET A 1 -13.51 56.05 -43.72
C MET A 1 -12.99 55.43 -42.43
N MET A 2 -13.82 54.68 -41.72
CA MET A 2 -13.53 54.15 -40.39
C MET A 2 -13.53 52.62 -40.47
N ASN A 3 -12.35 52.00 -40.49
CA ASN A 3 -12.23 50.54 -40.46
C ASN A 3 -12.47 50.07 -39.03
N LYS A 4 -13.60 49.40 -38.82
CA LYS A 4 -13.96 48.76 -37.55
C LYS A 4 -13.01 47.57 -37.32
N LEU A 5 -12.09 47.71 -36.38
CA LEU A 5 -11.31 46.61 -35.82
C LEU A 5 -12.25 45.63 -35.13
N LEU A 6 -12.50 44.49 -35.76
CA LEU A 6 -13.24 43.37 -35.19
C LEU A 6 -12.39 42.75 -34.08
N LYS A 7 -12.71 43.04 -32.82
CA LYS A 7 -12.07 42.40 -31.65
C LYS A 7 -12.59 40.97 -31.55
N LEU A 8 -11.73 39.99 -31.87
CA LEU A 8 -11.99 38.58 -31.67
C LEU A 8 -11.97 38.29 -30.15
N LEU A 9 -13.14 38.04 -29.57
CA LEU A 9 -13.27 37.52 -28.20
C LEU A 9 -12.85 36.04 -28.21
N LEU A 10 -11.67 35.73 -27.67
CA LEU A 10 -11.30 34.36 -27.34
C LEU A 10 -12.17 33.90 -26.15
N PRO A 11 -12.94 32.81 -26.26
CA PRO A 11 -13.50 32.18 -25.08
C PRO A 11 -12.35 31.55 -24.29
N PHE A 12 -12.12 32.06 -23.08
CA PHE A 12 -11.24 31.43 -22.10
C PHE A 12 -11.93 30.13 -21.67
N VAL A 13 -11.57 29.01 -22.30
CA VAL A 13 -12.00 27.70 -21.86
C VAL A 13 -11.32 27.47 -20.52
N LEU A 14 -12.08 27.67 -19.44
CA LEU A 14 -11.71 27.18 -18.13
C LEU A 14 -11.64 25.66 -18.26
N PHE A 15 -10.42 25.14 -18.41
CA PHE A 15 -10.16 23.75 -18.13
C PHE A 15 -10.41 23.58 -16.63
N SER A 16 -11.65 23.22 -16.28
CA SER A 16 -11.92 22.58 -15.01
C SER A 16 -11.05 21.33 -15.03
N SER A 17 -9.92 21.40 -14.33
CA SER A 17 -9.20 20.21 -13.92
C SER A 17 -10.23 19.35 -13.22
N HIS A 18 -10.69 18.29 -13.89
CA HIS A 18 -11.27 17.17 -13.21
C HIS A 18 -10.18 16.72 -12.24
N LEU A 19 -10.28 17.17 -10.97
CA LEU A 19 -9.79 16.38 -9.86
C LEU A 19 -10.45 15.03 -10.09
N ALA A 20 -9.71 14.11 -10.69
CA ALA A 20 -10.07 12.71 -10.67
C ALA A 20 -10.39 12.44 -9.21
N ALA A 21 -11.65 12.09 -8.94
CA ALA A 21 -12.01 11.61 -7.63
C ALA A 21 -10.96 10.54 -7.31
N SER A 22 -10.23 10.74 -6.21
CA SER A 22 -9.43 9.67 -5.60
C SER A 22 -10.32 8.44 -5.64
N ASP A 23 -9.89 7.39 -6.35
CA ASP A 23 -10.50 6.08 -6.20
C ASP A 23 -10.16 5.66 -4.77
N ASP A 24 -10.97 6.13 -3.82
CA ASP A 24 -10.77 5.88 -2.41
C ASP A 24 -10.67 4.36 -2.23
N ILE A 25 -9.59 3.92 -1.58
CA ILE A 25 -9.44 2.52 -1.18
C ILE A 25 -10.70 2.17 -0.38
N LYS A 26 -11.32 1.04 -0.72
CA LYS A 26 -12.50 0.54 -0.01
C LYS A 26 -12.10 -0.68 0.81
N PRO A 27 -12.69 -0.87 2.00
CA PRO A 27 -12.57 -2.13 2.71
C PRO A 27 -13.03 -3.26 1.79
N SER A 28 -12.24 -4.32 1.72
CA SER A 28 -12.48 -5.42 0.79
C SER A 28 -11.90 -6.71 1.32
N ARG A 29 -12.45 -7.83 0.86
CA ARG A 29 -11.99 -9.18 1.20
C ARG A 29 -12.10 -10.06 -0.02
N ALA A 30 -11.07 -10.87 -0.24
CA ALA A 30 -11.01 -11.86 -1.31
C ALA A 30 -10.48 -13.19 -0.78
N ILE A 31 -10.90 -14.28 -1.42
CA ILE A 31 -10.33 -15.61 -1.23
C ILE A 31 -9.67 -15.99 -2.55
N LEU A 32 -8.40 -16.34 -2.48
CA LEU A 32 -7.58 -16.75 -3.61
C LEU A 32 -7.25 -18.23 -3.46
N GLU A 33 -7.62 -19.02 -4.46
CA GLU A 33 -7.29 -20.45 -4.48
C GLU A 33 -5.80 -20.66 -4.78
N SER A 34 -5.19 -21.63 -4.10
CA SER A 34 -3.85 -22.09 -4.40
C SER A 34 -3.77 -23.62 -4.38
N ASN A 35 -2.67 -24.17 -4.88
CA ASN A 35 -2.38 -25.61 -4.83
C ASN A 35 -2.14 -26.14 -3.41
N VAL A 36 -2.03 -25.28 -2.41
CA VAL A 36 -1.65 -25.62 -1.04
C VAL A 36 -2.65 -25.11 0.01
N GLY A 37 -3.79 -24.56 -0.39
CA GLY A 37 -4.82 -24.03 0.51
C GLY A 37 -5.47 -22.75 -0.03
N GLU A 38 -6.49 -22.26 0.66
CA GLU A 38 -7.09 -20.97 0.37
C GLU A 38 -6.31 -19.85 1.05
N MET A 39 -6.10 -18.75 0.33
CA MET A 39 -5.51 -17.54 0.86
C MET A 39 -6.58 -16.46 0.99
N GLU A 40 -6.85 -16.03 2.21
CA GLU A 40 -7.69 -14.87 2.49
C GLU A 40 -6.84 -13.61 2.39
N VAL A 41 -7.34 -12.60 1.67
CA VAL A 41 -6.76 -11.26 1.61
C VAL A 41 -7.82 -10.26 2.04
N GLU A 42 -7.50 -9.40 3.01
CA GLU A 42 -8.41 -8.40 3.54
C GLU A 42 -7.73 -7.03 3.60
N MET A 43 -8.43 -6.02 3.09
CA MET A 43 -8.13 -4.60 3.29
C MET A 43 -9.16 -4.01 4.23
N ARG A 44 -8.73 -3.39 5.33
CA ARG A 44 -9.61 -2.81 6.35
C ARG A 44 -9.13 -1.43 6.79
N LEU A 45 -10.07 -0.50 6.98
CA LEU A 45 -9.83 0.77 7.66
C LEU A 45 -9.88 0.54 9.19
N MET A 46 -8.86 0.99 9.89
CA MET A 46 -8.70 0.87 11.34
C MET A 46 -9.30 2.08 12.06
N ASP A 47 -9.54 1.95 13.36
CA ASP A 47 -10.16 3.00 14.20
C ASP A 47 -9.32 4.29 14.28
N ASP A 48 -8.01 4.18 14.11
CA ASP A 48 -7.06 5.31 14.09
C ASP A 48 -6.95 5.99 12.71
N GLY A 49 -7.74 5.53 11.72
CA GLY A 49 -7.72 6.04 10.35
C GLY A 49 -6.64 5.43 9.45
N SER A 50 -5.78 4.55 9.97
CA SER A 50 -4.84 3.80 9.16
C SER A 50 -5.53 2.66 8.41
N TRP A 51 -4.90 2.20 7.33
CA TRP A 51 -5.31 1.00 6.60
C TRP A 51 -4.50 -0.19 7.04
N LYS A 52 -5.12 -1.36 7.03
CA LYS A 52 -4.47 -2.64 7.26
C LYS A 52 -4.75 -3.59 6.10
N LEU A 53 -3.69 -4.06 5.46
CA LEU A 53 -3.71 -5.17 4.52
C LEU A 53 -3.28 -6.44 5.25
N THR A 54 -4.08 -7.50 5.12
CA THR A 54 -3.84 -8.80 5.74
C THR A 54 -3.90 -9.88 4.66
N SER A 55 -2.95 -10.82 4.67
CA SER A 55 -2.98 -12.02 3.85
C SER A 55 -2.69 -13.26 4.71
N LEU A 56 -3.60 -14.24 4.68
CA LEU A 56 -3.57 -15.45 5.50
C LEU A 56 -3.76 -16.68 4.61
N LEU A 57 -2.82 -17.61 4.64
CA LEU A 57 -2.90 -18.90 3.97
C LEU A 57 -2.71 -20.02 4.99
N ASP A 58 -3.66 -20.95 5.06
CA ASP A 58 -3.56 -22.16 5.88
C ASP A 58 -3.65 -23.42 5.01
N GLY A 59 -2.49 -24.00 4.71
CA GLY A 59 -2.35 -25.31 4.07
C GLY A 59 -2.15 -26.45 5.06
N GLY A 60 -2.63 -26.30 6.29
CA GLY A 60 -2.55 -27.29 7.34
C GLY A 60 -1.13 -27.56 7.80
N SER A 61 -0.71 -28.83 7.79
CA SER A 61 0.62 -29.24 8.24
C SER A 61 1.73 -28.80 7.27
N ILE A 62 1.41 -28.60 5.99
CA ILE A 62 2.39 -28.34 4.93
C ILE A 62 2.84 -26.89 4.92
N VAL A 63 1.90 -25.95 4.87
CA VAL A 63 2.23 -24.51 4.76
C VAL A 63 1.30 -23.67 5.63
N LYS A 64 1.86 -22.61 6.23
CA LYS A 64 1.10 -21.48 6.77
C LYS A 64 1.84 -20.20 6.40
N ARG A 65 1.12 -19.17 5.97
CA ARG A 65 1.67 -17.83 5.72
C ARG A 65 0.72 -16.80 6.33
N GLU A 66 1.30 -15.87 7.07
CA GLU A 66 0.63 -14.73 7.65
C GLU A 66 1.43 -13.49 7.28
N GLU A 67 0.76 -12.51 6.69
CA GLU A 67 1.35 -11.25 6.29
C GLU A 67 0.40 -10.12 6.65
N PHE A 68 0.95 -9.06 7.24
CA PHE A 68 0.22 -7.89 7.66
C PHE A 68 1.03 -6.65 7.33
N GLU A 69 0.35 -5.63 6.82
CA GLU A 69 0.92 -4.31 6.66
C GLU A 69 -0.08 -3.25 7.11
N THR A 70 0.39 -2.23 7.83
CA THR A 70 -0.38 -1.02 8.10
C THR A 70 0.22 0.18 7.40
N PHE A 71 -0.63 1.08 6.91
CA PHE A 71 -0.20 2.28 6.19
C PHE A 71 -1.22 3.41 6.32
N GLU A 72 -0.78 4.64 6.10
CA GLU A 72 -1.66 5.80 5.90
C GLU A 72 -1.85 6.06 4.41
N LEU A 73 -3.03 6.53 4.00
CA LEU A 73 -3.27 7.02 2.65
C LEU A 73 -3.32 8.55 2.70
N ILE A 74 -2.26 9.22 2.23
CA ILE A 74 -2.13 10.68 2.26
C ILE A 74 -1.99 11.17 0.83
N ASN A 75 -2.89 12.06 0.36
CA ASN A 75 -2.87 12.58 -1.02
C ASN A 75 -2.77 11.47 -2.08
N ASN A 76 -3.50 10.36 -1.87
CA ASN A 76 -3.47 9.19 -2.74
C ASN A 76 -2.12 8.45 -2.82
N GLN A 77 -1.23 8.70 -1.86
CA GLN A 77 0.04 8.00 -1.71
C GLN A 77 0.01 7.11 -0.47
N ILE A 78 0.56 5.91 -0.61
CA ILE A 78 0.69 4.95 0.47
C ILE A 78 1.92 5.32 1.29
N LYS A 79 1.72 5.52 2.58
CA LYS A 79 2.77 5.79 3.55
C LYS A 79 2.83 4.61 4.53
N PRO A 80 3.71 3.61 4.31
CA PRO A 80 3.80 2.43 5.17
C PRO A 80 4.15 2.79 6.61
N LEU A 81 3.60 2.06 7.58
CA LEU A 81 3.85 2.22 9.01
C LEU A 81 4.54 0.98 9.58
N THR A 82 3.95 -0.19 9.35
CA THR A 82 4.50 -1.47 9.82
C THR A 82 4.28 -2.58 8.81
N TYR A 83 5.24 -3.49 8.72
CA TYR A 83 5.16 -4.72 7.94
C TYR A 83 5.55 -5.91 8.82
N ARG A 84 4.80 -7.00 8.73
CA ARG A 84 5.06 -8.26 9.44
C ARG A 84 4.77 -9.44 8.52
N PHE A 85 5.72 -10.36 8.44
CA PHE A 85 5.62 -11.59 7.64
C PHE A 85 6.06 -12.78 8.46
N ASN A 86 5.29 -13.86 8.39
CA ASN A 86 5.62 -15.14 8.98
C ASN A 86 5.20 -16.26 8.04
N GLN A 87 6.15 -17.11 7.67
CA GLN A 87 5.89 -18.27 6.84
C GLN A 87 6.45 -19.52 7.50
N ARG A 88 5.66 -20.59 7.47
CA ARG A 88 6.10 -21.94 7.82
C ARG A 88 5.84 -22.86 6.64
N ILE A 89 6.87 -23.56 6.18
CA ILE A 89 6.76 -24.68 5.25
C ILE A 89 7.37 -25.90 5.93
N LEU A 90 6.53 -26.90 6.21
CA LEU A 90 6.87 -28.06 7.03
C LEU A 90 7.50 -27.61 8.38
N PHE A 91 8.78 -27.91 8.58
CA PHE A 91 9.58 -27.57 9.76
C PHE A 91 10.36 -26.26 9.62
N ARG A 92 10.44 -25.68 8.41
CA ARG A 92 11.17 -24.44 8.16
C ARG A 92 10.28 -23.25 8.47
N ARG A 93 10.85 -22.25 9.14
CA ARG A 93 10.18 -20.98 9.45
C ARG A 93 11.00 -19.84 8.87
N TYR A 94 10.31 -18.82 8.41
CA TYR A 94 10.90 -17.58 7.94
C TYR A 94 10.06 -16.43 8.47
N LYS A 95 10.72 -15.36 8.89
CA LYS A 95 10.09 -14.15 9.42
C LYS A 95 10.76 -12.94 8.83
N ALA A 96 9.96 -11.94 8.51
CA ALA A 96 10.45 -10.62 8.16
C ALA A 96 9.56 -9.55 8.79
N SER A 97 10.14 -8.39 9.08
CA SER A 97 9.41 -7.23 9.58
C SER A 97 10.11 -5.94 9.20
N ALA A 98 9.34 -4.88 9.04
CA ALA A 98 9.84 -3.53 8.90
C ALA A 98 8.96 -2.55 9.69
N ASP A 99 9.58 -1.57 10.32
CA ASP A 99 8.93 -0.47 11.04
C ASP A 99 9.43 0.84 10.45
N PHE A 100 8.50 1.67 9.96
CA PHE A 100 8.77 2.88 9.20
C PHE A 100 8.61 4.10 10.11
N ASP A 101 9.73 4.72 10.49
CA ASP A 101 9.76 5.93 11.30
C ASP A 101 9.96 7.15 10.39
N TRP A 102 8.85 7.81 10.06
CA TRP A 102 8.83 8.99 9.19
C TRP A 102 9.36 10.25 9.86
N ASP A 103 9.36 10.30 11.19
CA ASP A 103 9.93 11.43 11.93
C ASP A 103 11.46 11.36 11.89
N LYS A 104 12.02 10.14 11.96
CA LYS A 104 13.47 9.90 11.85
C LYS A 104 13.96 9.69 10.42
N ASN A 105 13.06 9.49 9.46
CA ASN A 105 13.37 9.06 8.09
C ASN A 105 14.18 7.74 8.07
N GLU A 106 13.75 6.77 8.85
CA GLU A 106 14.43 5.48 9.01
C GLU A 106 13.45 4.31 8.93
N VAL A 107 13.93 3.18 8.41
CA VAL A 107 13.24 1.89 8.49
C VAL A 107 14.09 0.94 9.31
N THR A 108 13.53 0.46 10.42
CA THR A 108 14.11 -0.66 11.16
C THR A 108 13.56 -1.96 10.61
N PHE A 109 14.44 -2.90 10.23
CA PHE A 109 14.01 -4.15 9.64
C PHE A 109 14.63 -5.37 10.34
N THR A 110 13.95 -6.49 10.18
CA THR A 110 14.45 -7.82 10.52
C THR A 110 14.07 -8.77 9.39
N GLU A 111 15.03 -9.56 8.93
CA GLU A 111 14.84 -10.61 7.93
C GLU A 111 15.59 -11.87 8.42
N ASP A 112 14.85 -12.81 9.00
CA ASP A 112 15.39 -13.96 9.74
C ASP A 112 16.41 -13.59 10.83
N LYS A 113 17.71 -13.64 10.52
CA LYS A 113 18.81 -13.31 11.44
C LYS A 113 19.40 -11.92 11.20
N ASP A 114 19.11 -11.34 10.05
CA ASP A 114 19.63 -10.05 9.63
C ASP A 114 18.72 -8.95 10.17
N ASN A 115 19.33 -7.91 10.72
CA ASN A 115 18.61 -6.79 11.31
C ASN A 115 19.37 -5.52 10.97
N GLY A 116 18.67 -4.41 10.80
CA GLY A 116 19.34 -3.16 10.50
C GLY A 116 18.41 -1.98 10.46
N ILE A 117 19.02 -0.84 10.16
CA ILE A 117 18.34 0.43 9.93
C ILE A 117 18.79 0.94 8.57
N VAL A 118 17.85 1.35 7.73
CA VAL A 118 18.11 1.99 6.44
C VAL A 118 17.37 3.32 6.35
N GLY A 119 17.85 4.22 5.49
CA GLY A 119 17.18 5.49 5.26
C GLY A 119 15.84 5.31 4.53
N LEU A 120 14.84 6.07 4.95
CA LEU A 120 13.51 6.12 4.35
C LEU A 120 13.43 7.27 3.34
N SER A 121 13.10 6.95 2.08
CA SER A 121 12.76 7.97 1.08
C SER A 121 11.24 8.10 0.91
N GLN A 122 10.78 9.20 0.32
CA GLN A 122 9.35 9.50 0.24
C GLN A 122 8.55 8.51 -0.63
N ASP A 123 9.19 7.85 -1.58
CA ASP A 123 8.54 6.91 -2.50
C ASP A 123 8.66 5.43 -2.04
N VAL A 124 9.06 5.18 -0.78
CA VAL A 124 9.17 3.81 -0.28
C VAL A 124 7.78 3.24 0.03
N LEU A 125 7.54 2.05 -0.49
CA LEU A 125 6.37 1.23 -0.18
C LEU A 125 6.73 0.11 0.78
N GLY A 126 5.73 -0.34 1.53
CA GLY A 126 5.84 -1.58 2.26
C GLY A 126 5.78 -2.78 1.28
N PRO A 127 6.31 -3.94 1.65
CA PRO A 127 6.35 -5.10 0.76
C PRO A 127 4.98 -5.56 0.26
N SER A 128 3.92 -5.45 1.06
CA SER A 128 2.56 -5.78 0.64
C SER A 128 1.91 -4.64 -0.13
N SER A 129 2.13 -3.39 0.25
CA SER A 129 1.57 -2.23 -0.47
C SER A 129 2.22 -1.95 -1.82
N ALA A 130 3.43 -2.46 -2.07
CA ALA A 130 4.05 -2.40 -3.39
C ALA A 130 3.18 -3.04 -4.49
N SER A 131 2.31 -3.99 -4.12
CA SER A 131 1.34 -4.61 -5.04
C SER A 131 0.07 -3.77 -5.27
N LEU A 132 -0.16 -2.73 -4.46
CA LEU A 132 -1.34 -1.86 -4.53
C LEU A 132 -1.10 -0.61 -5.39
N GLN A 133 0.16 -0.23 -5.63
CA GLN A 133 0.47 0.91 -6.48
C GLN A 133 0.38 0.48 -7.96
N LEU A 134 -0.67 0.93 -8.63
CA LEU A 134 -0.90 0.78 -10.09
C LEU A 134 -0.18 1.86 -10.89
#